data_AF-A0A7S1RGB0-F1
#
_entry.id   AF-A0A7S1RGB0-F1
#
_cell.length_a   1.000
_cell.length_b   1.000
_cell.length_c   1.000
_cell.angle_alpha   90.00
_cell.angle_beta   90.00
_cell.angle_gamma   90.00
#
_symmetry.space_group_name_H-M   'P 1'
#
loop_
_entity.id
_entity.type
_entity.pdbx_description
1 polymer ?
#
loop_
_entity_poly.entity_id
_entity_poly.type
_entity_poly.pdbx_seq_one_letter_code
_entity_poly.pdbx_strand_id
1 'polypeptide(L)'
;HGVVWDVGGPLCDGLLSYGVDTNVDFEVELASAGAKVLMFDHTVTGPPKHHPNFTFRREALADKEVPGVCGTFDSHLRQLGGKEVLLKVDVEGAEFAALLATPEEVLARFSQVCIELHWLGRASRGGDFRAKALALERLNEHFVLLHVHGNSYGDLVEVAGRTLPDVLEALYVNRRLLGTGDVRRSAKGIPDPELDANNCAFVPDVALAGPPFGTGLA
;
A
#
# COMPACT_ATOMS: atom_id res chain seq x y z
N HIS A 1 -8.16 -1.26 -5.68
CA HIS A 1 -9.05 -0.39 -4.85
C HIS A 1 -8.26 0.01 -3.60
N GLY A 2 -8.77 0.87 -2.71
CA GLY A 2 -7.98 1.28 -1.53
C GLY A 2 -8.87 1.75 -0.40
N VAL A 3 -8.57 1.28 0.82
CA VAL A 3 -9.21 1.73 2.06
C VAL A 3 -8.27 2.72 2.74
N VAL A 4 -8.83 3.78 3.33
CA VAL A 4 -8.10 4.74 4.17
C VAL A 4 -8.81 4.90 5.51
N TRP A 5 -8.05 5.25 6.53
CA TRP A 5 -8.58 5.59 7.83
C TRP A 5 -9.00 7.07 7.87
N ASP A 6 -10.29 7.32 8.09
CA ASP A 6 -10.85 8.67 8.20
C ASP A 6 -10.79 9.17 9.65
N VAL A 7 -10.19 10.34 9.83
CA VAL A 7 -10.04 11.02 11.13
C VAL A 7 -11.08 12.14 11.34
N GLY A 8 -12.07 12.27 10.46
CA GLY A 8 -13.14 13.27 10.55
C GLY A 8 -12.76 14.66 10.04
N GLY A 9 -11.76 14.75 9.15
CA GLY A 9 -11.25 15.97 8.53
C GLY A 9 -10.63 15.69 7.15
N PRO A 10 -9.97 16.67 6.50
CA PRO A 10 -9.26 16.42 5.24
C PRO A 10 -8.23 15.30 5.40
N LEU A 11 -8.34 14.24 4.59
CA LEU A 11 -7.55 13.01 4.71
C LEU A 11 -6.04 13.25 4.51
N CYS A 12 -5.66 14.13 3.58
CA CYS A 12 -4.27 14.48 3.31
C CYS A 12 -4.16 15.82 2.57
N ASP A 13 -2.96 16.41 2.60
CA ASP A 13 -2.56 17.52 1.72
C ASP A 13 -2.05 16.99 0.36
N GLY A 14 -1.53 15.76 0.36
CA GLY A 14 -0.98 15.15 -0.84
C GLY A 14 -0.97 13.62 -0.82
N LEU A 15 -0.99 13.06 -2.03
CA LEU A 15 -0.90 11.63 -2.30
C LEU A 15 0.31 11.37 -3.19
N LEU A 16 1.14 10.42 -2.78
CA LEU A 16 2.16 9.81 -3.61
C LEU A 16 1.64 8.43 -4.06
N SER A 17 1.31 8.29 -5.34
CA SER A 17 0.70 7.08 -5.91
C SER A 17 1.64 6.42 -6.93
N TYR A 18 1.85 5.12 -6.76
CA TYR A 18 2.60 4.26 -7.68
C TYR A 18 1.69 3.15 -8.21
N GLY A 19 1.85 2.82 -9.49
CA GLY A 19 0.98 1.86 -10.17
C GLY A 19 -0.30 2.52 -10.64
N VAL A 20 -0.29 2.98 -11.89
CA VAL A 20 -1.43 3.66 -12.50
C VAL A 20 -2.11 2.68 -13.44
N ASP A 21 -3.21 2.11 -12.96
CA ASP A 21 -4.04 1.22 -13.75
C ASP A 21 -5.17 1.99 -14.48
N THR A 22 -6.02 1.25 -15.19
CA THR A 22 -7.24 1.71 -15.87
C THR A 22 -8.28 2.31 -14.93
N ASN A 23 -8.19 2.05 -13.62
CA ASN A 23 -8.98 2.70 -12.59
C ASN A 23 -8.09 3.58 -11.68
N VAL A 24 -8.46 4.86 -11.56
CA VAL A 24 -7.81 5.85 -10.68
C VAL A 24 -8.84 6.57 -9.79
N ASP A 25 -9.94 5.91 -9.45
CA ASP A 25 -11.03 6.47 -8.63
C ASP A 25 -10.53 6.91 -7.25
N PHE A 26 -9.62 6.14 -6.65
CA PHE A 26 -8.97 6.47 -5.38
C PHE A 26 -8.22 7.81 -5.45
N GLU A 27 -7.39 7.98 -6.49
CA GLU A 27 -6.67 9.22 -6.72
C GLU A 27 -7.62 10.39 -7.01
N VAL A 28 -8.69 10.15 -7.78
CA VAL A 28 -9.70 11.18 -8.12
C VAL A 28 -10.43 11.65 -6.87
N GLU A 29 -10.79 10.75 -5.96
CA GLU A 29 -11.49 11.08 -4.71
C GLU A 29 -10.63 12.00 -3.83
N LEU A 30 -9.37 11.63 -3.60
CA LEU A 30 -8.43 12.44 -2.80
C LEU A 30 -8.13 13.79 -3.47
N ALA A 31 -7.97 13.80 -4.80
CA ALA A 31 -7.73 15.04 -5.53
C ALA A 31 -8.94 15.99 -5.51
N SER A 32 -10.16 15.44 -5.58
CA SER A 32 -11.42 16.18 -5.47
C SER A 32 -11.63 16.76 -4.06
N ALA A 33 -11.10 16.08 -3.04
CA ALA A 33 -11.02 16.58 -1.68
C ALA A 33 -9.92 17.66 -1.48
N GLY A 34 -9.16 17.98 -2.53
CA GLY A 34 -8.17 19.06 -2.55
C GLY A 34 -6.71 18.62 -2.44
N ALA A 35 -6.44 17.32 -2.34
CA ALA A 35 -5.06 16.82 -2.26
C ALA A 35 -4.31 17.02 -3.58
N LYS A 36 -3.01 17.30 -3.50
CA LYS A 36 -2.10 17.21 -4.64
C LYS A 36 -1.72 15.75 -4.87
N VAL A 37 -1.89 15.25 -6.08
CA VAL A 37 -1.63 13.84 -6.38
C VAL A 37 -0.47 13.73 -7.37
N LEU A 38 0.61 13.11 -6.92
CA LEU A 38 1.75 12.75 -7.75
C LEU A 38 1.68 11.27 -8.08
N MET A 39 1.65 10.95 -9.37
CA MET A 39 1.42 9.61 -9.91
C MET A 39 2.64 9.14 -10.69
N PHE A 40 3.09 7.91 -10.43
CA PHE A 40 4.28 7.32 -11.03
C PHE A 40 3.99 5.94 -11.60
N ASP A 41 4.20 5.81 -12.92
CA ASP A 41 4.14 4.52 -13.60
C ASP A 41 4.90 4.57 -14.93
N HIS A 42 5.87 3.68 -15.11
CA HIS A 42 6.70 3.62 -16.32
C HIS A 42 6.07 2.83 -17.48
N THR A 43 5.06 2.02 -17.19
CA THR A 43 4.41 1.08 -18.11
C THR A 43 3.31 1.74 -18.95
N VAL A 44 2.70 2.81 -18.44
CA VAL A 44 1.65 3.57 -19.12
C VAL A 44 2.15 4.94 -19.61
N THR A 45 1.40 5.56 -20.52
CA THR A 45 1.71 6.91 -21.04
C THR A 45 1.10 8.03 -20.20
N GLY A 46 0.12 7.71 -19.35
CA GLY A 46 -0.56 8.65 -18.46
C GLY A 46 -1.78 8.01 -17.79
N PRO A 47 -2.38 8.67 -16.79
CA PRO A 47 -3.58 8.17 -16.13
C PRO A 47 -4.79 8.21 -17.08
N PRO A 48 -5.76 7.30 -16.90
CA PRO A 48 -6.98 7.22 -17.72
C PRO A 48 -7.95 8.40 -17.48
N LYS A 49 -7.75 9.16 -16.41
CA LYS A 49 -8.54 10.35 -16.05
C LYS A 49 -7.63 11.54 -15.82
N HIS A 50 -8.13 12.73 -16.18
CA HIS A 50 -7.46 13.99 -15.90
C HIS A 50 -8.08 14.68 -14.69
N HIS A 51 -7.25 15.31 -13.87
CA HIS A 51 -7.68 16.17 -12.79
C HIS A 51 -6.65 17.31 -12.60
N PRO A 52 -7.05 18.55 -12.29
CA PRO A 52 -6.11 19.68 -12.16
C PRO A 52 -5.05 19.49 -11.06
N ASN A 53 -5.34 18.69 -10.05
CA ASN A 53 -4.39 18.35 -8.97
C ASN A 53 -3.51 17.13 -9.30
N PHE A 54 -3.66 16.50 -10.46
CA PHE A 54 -2.82 15.38 -10.87
C PHE A 54 -1.52 15.87 -11.51
N THR A 55 -0.40 15.26 -11.11
CA THR A 55 0.89 15.35 -11.79
C THR A 55 1.40 13.94 -12.05
N PHE A 56 1.45 13.55 -13.32
CA PHE A 56 1.97 12.25 -13.72
C PHE A 56 3.43 12.33 -14.16
N ARG A 57 4.19 11.28 -13.84
CA ARG A 57 5.56 11.04 -14.30
C ARG A 57 5.69 9.59 -14.74
N ARG A 58 6.30 9.39 -15.90
CA ARG A 58 6.56 8.07 -16.45
C ARG A 58 7.86 7.49 -15.89
N GLU A 59 7.89 7.27 -14.58
CA GLU A 59 9.05 6.76 -13.85
C GLU A 59 8.63 5.58 -12.98
N ALA A 60 9.53 4.62 -12.78
CA ALA A 60 9.30 3.47 -11.91
C ALA A 60 9.62 3.78 -10.44
N LEU A 61 9.05 3.00 -9.52
CA LEU A 61 9.57 2.91 -8.15
C LEU A 61 10.80 2.02 -8.12
N ALA A 62 11.84 2.45 -7.40
CA ALA A 62 13.06 1.70 -7.20
C ALA A 62 13.71 2.00 -5.83
N ASP A 63 14.76 1.26 -5.51
CA ASP A 63 15.64 1.45 -4.35
C ASP A 63 16.66 2.59 -4.55
N LYS A 64 16.82 3.07 -5.78
CA LYS A 64 17.70 4.19 -6.15
C LYS A 64 17.11 5.02 -7.28
N GLU A 65 17.49 6.28 -7.29
CA GLU A 65 17.08 7.23 -8.33
C GLU A 65 17.96 7.12 -9.59
N VAL A 66 17.28 7.11 -10.73
CA VAL A 66 17.85 7.36 -12.06
C VAL A 66 16.94 8.40 -12.72
N PRO A 67 17.37 9.67 -12.84
CA PRO A 67 16.51 10.75 -13.30
C PRO A 67 15.81 10.44 -14.63
N GLY A 68 14.49 10.64 -14.69
CA GLY A 68 13.69 10.37 -15.88
C GLY A 68 13.38 8.88 -16.13
N VAL A 69 13.82 7.98 -15.25
CA VAL A 69 13.63 6.53 -15.38
C VAL A 69 12.97 5.94 -14.14
N CYS A 70 13.55 6.17 -12.96
CA CYS A 70 13.02 5.68 -11.69
C CYS A 70 13.43 6.56 -10.51
N GLY A 71 12.71 6.44 -9.41
CA GLY A 71 13.06 7.13 -8.17
C GLY A 71 12.60 6.37 -6.94
N THR A 72 12.94 6.93 -5.79
CA THR A 72 12.63 6.38 -4.47
C THR A 72 11.45 7.12 -3.87
N PHE A 73 10.91 6.63 -2.75
CA PHE A 73 9.91 7.39 -2.00
C PHE A 73 10.43 8.78 -1.62
N ASP A 74 11.71 8.89 -1.24
CA ASP A 74 12.33 10.17 -0.86
C ASP A 74 12.42 11.16 -2.03
N SER A 75 12.99 10.73 -3.17
CA SER A 75 13.16 11.64 -4.32
C SER A 75 11.83 12.10 -4.88
N HIS A 76 10.82 11.24 -4.90
CA HIS A 76 9.47 11.59 -5.36
C HIS A 76 8.70 12.41 -4.32
N LEU A 77 8.82 12.10 -3.03
CA LEU A 77 8.19 12.86 -1.95
C LEU A 77 8.65 14.31 -1.92
N ARG A 78 9.92 14.61 -2.25
CA ARG A 78 10.43 15.99 -2.34
C ARG A 78 9.71 16.85 -3.37
N GLN A 79 9.06 16.24 -4.35
CA GLN A 79 8.26 16.94 -5.36
C GLN A 79 6.86 17.29 -4.83
N LEU A 80 6.43 16.67 -3.74
CA LEU A 80 5.16 16.88 -3.08
C LEU A 80 5.34 17.82 -1.88
N GLY A 81 4.57 18.91 -1.85
CA GLY A 81 4.43 19.73 -0.65
C GLY A 81 3.31 19.20 0.23
N GLY A 82 3.31 19.55 1.52
CA GLY A 82 2.24 19.18 2.45
C GLY A 82 2.78 18.64 3.77
N LYS A 83 1.92 18.65 4.79
CA LYS A 83 2.23 18.10 6.11
C LYS A 83 1.77 16.66 6.22
N GLU A 84 0.55 16.39 5.74
CA GLU A 84 -0.05 15.06 5.79
C GLU A 84 -0.03 14.43 4.38
N VAL A 85 0.75 13.37 4.22
CA VAL A 85 0.94 12.68 2.94
C VAL A 85 0.50 11.22 3.03
N LEU A 86 -0.38 10.82 2.11
CA LEU A 86 -0.74 9.43 1.89
C LEU A 86 0.22 8.79 0.88
N LEU A 87 0.53 7.51 1.07
CA LEU A 87 1.30 6.70 0.13
C LEU A 87 0.41 5.57 -0.38
N LYS A 88 0.28 5.46 -1.71
CA LYS A 88 -0.33 4.31 -2.38
C LYS A 88 0.72 3.62 -3.24
N VAL A 89 0.92 2.32 -3.03
CA VAL A 89 1.92 1.52 -3.75
C VAL A 89 1.27 0.26 -4.27
N ASP A 90 1.21 0.16 -5.59
CA ASP A 90 0.78 -1.02 -6.30
C ASP A 90 1.77 -1.20 -7.47
N VAL A 91 2.88 -1.89 -7.21
CA VAL A 91 3.91 -2.09 -8.23
C VAL A 91 4.40 -3.52 -8.13
N GLU A 92 4.54 -4.18 -9.27
CA GLU A 92 4.82 -5.63 -9.37
C GLU A 92 6.23 -6.01 -8.84
N GLY A 93 6.39 -6.08 -7.52
CA GLY A 93 7.57 -6.60 -6.80
C GLY A 93 8.62 -5.57 -6.34
N ALA A 94 8.51 -4.31 -6.73
CA ALA A 94 9.47 -3.27 -6.36
C ALA A 94 9.25 -2.67 -4.95
N GLU A 95 8.13 -3.01 -4.30
CA GLU A 95 7.69 -2.45 -3.03
C GLU A 95 8.69 -2.71 -1.91
N PHE A 96 9.15 -3.97 -1.79
CA PHE A 96 10.00 -4.39 -0.68
C PHE A 96 11.39 -3.76 -0.74
N ALA A 97 12.00 -3.70 -1.93
CA ALA A 97 13.30 -3.06 -2.13
C ALA A 97 13.23 -1.56 -1.86
N ALA A 98 12.16 -0.90 -2.32
CA ALA A 98 11.93 0.52 -2.04
C ALA A 98 11.74 0.79 -0.54
N LEU A 99 10.95 -0.03 0.17
CA LEU A 99 10.77 0.09 1.61
C LEU A 99 12.10 -0.06 2.38
N LEU A 100 12.91 -1.05 2.02
CA LEU A 100 14.22 -1.31 2.65
C LEU A 100 15.21 -0.16 2.44
N ALA A 101 15.19 0.46 1.26
CA ALA A 101 16.10 1.56 0.92
C ALA A 101 15.65 2.93 1.45
N THR A 102 14.38 3.07 1.85
CA THR A 102 13.82 4.36 2.26
C THR A 102 14.21 4.69 3.70
N PRO A 103 14.82 5.85 4.00
CA PRO A 103 15.19 6.27 5.36
C PRO A 103 13.99 6.38 6.32
N GLU A 104 14.23 6.22 7.63
CA GLU A 104 13.16 6.24 8.64
C GLU A 104 12.43 7.58 8.68
N GLU A 105 13.18 8.67 8.57
CA GLU A 105 12.66 10.03 8.55
C GLU A 105 11.76 10.30 7.34
N VAL A 106 11.92 9.53 6.25
CA VAL A 106 11.06 9.61 5.07
C VAL A 106 9.80 8.78 5.28
N LEU A 107 9.93 7.53 5.78
CA LEU A 107 8.77 6.70 6.11
C LEU A 107 7.85 7.40 7.12
N ALA A 108 8.41 8.02 8.15
CA ALA A 108 7.66 8.74 9.17
C ALA A 108 6.84 9.93 8.65
N ARG A 109 7.11 10.42 7.42
CA ARG A 109 6.33 11.49 6.79
C ARG A 109 4.96 11.04 6.35
N PHE A 110 4.78 9.75 6.04
CA PHE A 110 3.49 9.26 5.58
C PHE A 110 2.53 9.09 6.76
N SER A 111 1.31 9.57 6.58
CA SER A 111 0.21 9.44 7.55
C SER A 111 -0.36 8.02 7.51
N GLN A 112 -0.53 7.50 6.30
CA GLN A 112 -1.00 6.14 6.04
C GLN A 112 -0.35 5.61 4.75
N VAL A 113 -0.25 4.29 4.66
CA VAL A 113 0.29 3.56 3.50
C VAL A 113 -0.73 2.52 3.07
N CYS A 114 -1.30 2.71 1.88
CA CYS A 114 -2.09 1.71 1.16
C CYS A 114 -1.13 0.97 0.22
N ILE A 115 -0.91 -0.31 0.43
CA ILE A 115 0.11 -1.06 -0.31
C ILE A 115 -0.42 -2.42 -0.72
N GLU A 116 -0.28 -2.75 -2.01
CA GLU A 116 -0.41 -4.12 -2.48
C GLU A 116 0.96 -4.80 -2.42
N LEU A 117 1.04 -5.93 -1.73
CA LEU A 117 2.27 -6.65 -1.46
C LEU A 117 2.38 -7.86 -2.40
N HIS A 118 3.13 -7.71 -3.47
CA HIS A 118 3.21 -8.74 -4.51
C HIS A 118 4.15 -9.91 -4.18
N TRP A 119 3.71 -11.12 -4.58
CA TRP A 119 4.51 -12.34 -4.70
C TRP A 119 5.14 -12.88 -3.40
N LEU A 120 4.40 -12.87 -2.29
CA LEU A 120 4.88 -13.22 -0.95
C LEU A 120 5.60 -14.58 -0.86
N GLY A 121 5.21 -15.58 -1.65
CA GLY A 121 5.76 -16.93 -1.63
C GLY A 121 6.55 -17.36 -2.87
N ARG A 122 6.56 -16.58 -3.96
CA ARG A 122 7.15 -17.00 -5.24
C ARG A 122 8.65 -16.73 -5.33
N ALA A 123 9.47 -17.75 -5.04
CA ALA A 123 10.93 -17.67 -5.17
C ALA A 123 11.41 -17.20 -6.57
N SER A 124 10.71 -17.58 -7.64
CA SER A 124 11.05 -17.21 -9.02
C SER A 124 10.78 -15.73 -9.37
N ARG A 125 10.08 -14.99 -8.51
CA ARG A 125 9.76 -13.56 -8.71
C ARG A 125 10.30 -12.70 -7.56
N GLY A 126 11.53 -12.97 -7.14
CA GLY A 126 12.15 -12.22 -6.04
C GLY A 126 11.56 -12.58 -4.67
N GLY A 127 11.06 -13.81 -4.50
CA GLY A 127 10.58 -14.36 -3.23
C GLY A 127 11.68 -14.64 -2.22
N ASP A 128 12.52 -13.63 -1.94
CA ASP A 128 13.35 -13.61 -0.75
C ASP A 128 12.45 -13.26 0.45
N PHE A 129 11.88 -14.30 1.06
CA PHE A 129 11.01 -14.16 2.23
C PHE A 129 11.67 -13.34 3.35
N ARG A 130 13.01 -13.44 3.51
CA ARG A 130 13.73 -12.71 4.55
C ARG A 130 13.76 -11.22 4.25
N ALA A 131 14.07 -10.84 3.00
CA ALA A 131 14.03 -9.43 2.61
C ALA A 131 12.62 -8.84 2.74
N LYS A 132 11.59 -9.61 2.37
CA LYS A 132 10.19 -9.20 2.51
C LYS A 132 9.79 -9.02 3.98
N ALA A 133 10.13 -9.97 4.85
CA ALA A 133 9.89 -9.87 6.28
C ALA A 133 10.59 -8.63 6.88
N LEU A 134 11.86 -8.39 6.52
CA LEU A 134 12.60 -7.22 7.00
C LEU A 134 11.97 -5.89 6.55
N ALA A 135 11.46 -5.81 5.32
CA ALA A 135 10.77 -4.64 4.82
C ALA A 135 9.47 -4.35 5.63
N LEU A 136 8.72 -5.41 5.95
CA LEU A 136 7.51 -5.29 6.77
C LEU A 136 7.84 -4.95 8.24
N GLU A 137 8.90 -5.52 8.81
CA GLU A 137 9.39 -5.16 10.15
C GLU A 137 9.73 -3.67 10.23
N ARG A 138 10.47 -3.16 9.24
CA ARG A 138 10.82 -1.74 9.10
C ARG A 138 9.58 -0.85 9.00
N LEU A 139 8.60 -1.26 8.19
CA LEU A 139 7.31 -0.53 8.10
C LEU A 139 6.57 -0.53 9.46
N ASN A 140 6.61 -1.64 10.19
CA ASN A 140 5.94 -1.77 11.49
C ASN A 140 6.58 -0.94 12.63
N GLU A 141 7.78 -0.41 12.45
CA GLU A 141 8.40 0.51 13.42
C GLU A 141 7.60 1.81 13.56
N HIS A 142 7.09 2.35 12.44
CA HIS A 142 6.32 3.61 12.41
C HIS A 142 4.83 3.38 12.26
N PHE A 143 4.42 2.26 11.69
CA PHE A 143 3.04 2.00 11.32
C PHE A 143 2.45 0.82 12.08
N VAL A 144 1.11 0.78 12.10
CA VAL A 144 0.30 -0.34 12.53
C VAL A 144 -0.50 -0.80 11.33
N LEU A 145 -0.45 -2.10 11.04
CA LEU A 145 -1.37 -2.72 10.09
C LEU A 145 -2.79 -2.61 10.65
N LEU A 146 -3.62 -1.78 10.04
CA LEU A 146 -5.00 -1.54 10.45
C LEU A 146 -5.96 -2.51 9.75
N HIS A 147 -5.71 -2.76 8.47
CA HIS A 147 -6.56 -3.63 7.65
C HIS A 147 -5.75 -4.37 6.59
N VAL A 148 -6.20 -5.55 6.21
CA VAL A 148 -5.61 -6.36 5.13
C VAL A 148 -6.69 -7.18 4.45
N HIS A 149 -6.54 -7.37 3.15
CA HIS A 149 -7.42 -8.16 2.30
C HIS A 149 -6.59 -9.04 1.37
N GLY A 150 -7.09 -10.23 1.07
CA GLY A 150 -6.42 -11.19 0.21
C GLY A 150 -6.83 -10.99 -1.24
N ASN A 151 -5.87 -10.70 -2.12
CA ASN A 151 -6.18 -10.54 -3.53
C ASN A 151 -6.46 -11.91 -4.19
N SER A 152 -7.68 -12.07 -4.68
CA SER A 152 -8.19 -13.32 -5.29
C SER A 152 -7.68 -13.61 -6.70
N TYR A 153 -6.98 -12.66 -7.36
CA TYR A 153 -6.24 -12.91 -8.60
C TYR A 153 -4.88 -13.57 -8.39
N GLY A 154 -4.32 -13.45 -7.18
CA GLY A 154 -3.07 -14.11 -6.81
C GLY A 154 -3.23 -15.62 -6.63
N ASP A 155 -2.10 -16.34 -6.68
CA ASP A 155 -2.09 -17.74 -6.28
C ASP A 155 -2.27 -17.85 -4.75
N LEU A 156 -2.60 -19.06 -4.28
CA LEU A 156 -2.38 -19.43 -2.89
C LEU A 156 -0.98 -20.02 -2.73
N VAL A 157 -0.26 -19.58 -1.70
CA VAL A 157 1.09 -20.05 -1.37
C VAL A 157 1.16 -20.60 0.04
N GLU A 158 2.02 -21.59 0.24
CA GLU A 158 2.32 -22.16 1.55
C GLU A 158 3.51 -21.45 2.18
N VAL A 159 3.26 -20.75 3.29
CA VAL A 159 4.29 -20.05 4.07
C VAL A 159 4.22 -20.57 5.50
N ALA A 160 5.32 -21.17 5.98
CA ALA A 160 5.43 -21.71 7.33
C ALA A 160 4.27 -22.67 7.73
N GLY A 161 3.79 -23.48 6.78
CA GLY A 161 2.69 -24.43 6.98
C GLY A 161 1.29 -23.80 7.02
N ARG A 162 1.15 -22.59 6.46
CA ARG A 162 -0.13 -21.90 6.29
C ARG A 162 -0.32 -21.51 4.83
N THR A 163 -1.54 -21.71 4.35
CA THR A 163 -2.00 -21.21 3.05
C THR A 163 -2.34 -19.73 3.18
N LEU A 164 -1.73 -18.90 2.34
CA LEU A 164 -1.98 -17.45 2.26
C LEU A 164 -2.13 -17.05 0.78
N PRO A 165 -2.85 -15.97 0.47
CA PRO A 165 -2.72 -15.31 -0.83
C PRO A 165 -1.27 -14.90 -1.09
N ASP A 166 -0.82 -15.06 -2.32
CA ASP A 166 0.49 -14.59 -2.77
C ASP A 166 0.55 -13.07 -2.92
N VAL A 167 -0.62 -12.42 -2.91
CA VAL A 167 -0.78 -10.96 -2.99
C VAL A 167 -1.77 -10.50 -1.91
N LEU A 168 -1.38 -9.48 -1.14
CA LEU A 168 -2.21 -8.89 -0.09
C LEU A 168 -2.35 -7.38 -0.33
N GLU A 169 -3.57 -6.87 -0.25
CA GLU A 169 -3.83 -5.42 -0.14
C GLU A 169 -3.82 -5.04 1.35
N ALA A 170 -3.03 -4.05 1.75
CA ALA A 170 -2.85 -3.69 3.15
C ALA A 170 -2.96 -2.18 3.39
N LEU A 171 -3.61 -1.80 4.48
CA LEU A 171 -3.64 -0.45 5.01
C LEU A 171 -2.83 -0.37 6.31
N TYR A 172 -1.80 0.46 6.28
CA TYR A 172 -0.98 0.80 7.44
C TYR A 172 -1.24 2.24 7.86
N VAL A 173 -1.44 2.47 9.17
CA VAL A 173 -1.62 3.81 9.73
C VAL A 173 -0.45 4.16 10.64
N ASN A 174 0.07 5.38 10.51
CA ASN A 174 1.20 5.83 11.31
C ASN A 174 0.81 5.90 12.79
N ARG A 175 1.62 5.30 13.65
CA ARG A 175 1.43 5.26 15.11
C ARG A 175 1.21 6.64 15.71
N ARG A 176 1.83 7.69 15.13
CA ARG A 176 1.66 9.08 15.60
C ARG A 176 0.20 9.56 15.57
N LEU A 177 -0.64 8.96 14.73
CA LEU A 177 -2.04 9.36 14.59
C LEU A 177 -2.99 8.58 15.52
N LEU A 178 -2.56 7.43 16.05
CA LEU A 178 -3.38 6.56 16.88
C LEU A 178 -3.40 6.99 18.36
N GLY A 179 -2.58 7.98 18.74
CA GLY A 179 -2.47 8.48 20.11
C GLY A 179 -1.93 7.41 21.08
N THR A 180 -2.25 7.55 22.37
CA THR A 180 -1.89 6.58 23.42
C THR A 180 -2.95 5.49 23.62
N GLY A 181 -3.92 5.37 22.70
CA GLY A 181 -4.98 4.38 22.80
C GLY A 181 -4.46 2.98 22.48
N ASP A 182 -4.99 1.96 23.17
CA ASP A 182 -4.66 0.57 22.87
C ASP A 182 -5.21 0.18 21.48
N VAL A 183 -4.32 -0.08 20.52
CA VAL A 183 -4.69 -0.79 19.28
C VAL A 183 -5.02 -2.22 19.65
N ARG A 184 -6.25 -2.65 19.36
CA ARG A 184 -6.72 -4.00 19.62
C ARG A 184 -6.78 -4.80 18.33
N ARG A 185 -6.44 -6.08 18.41
CA ARG A 185 -6.63 -7.01 17.29
C ARG A 185 -8.11 -7.10 16.96
N SER A 186 -8.43 -7.05 15.67
CA SER A 186 -9.79 -7.26 15.21
C SER A 186 -10.23 -8.69 15.47
N ALA A 187 -11.46 -8.85 15.97
CA ALA A 187 -12.14 -10.13 16.05
C ALA A 187 -13.11 -10.33 14.87
N LYS A 188 -13.06 -9.49 13.84
CA LYS A 188 -13.79 -9.70 12.58
C LYS A 188 -12.97 -10.64 11.67
N GLY A 189 -13.68 -11.37 10.82
CA GLY A 189 -13.05 -12.11 9.73
C GLY A 189 -12.62 -11.19 8.60
N ILE A 190 -11.73 -11.68 7.73
CA ILE A 190 -11.35 -11.05 6.48
C ILE A 190 -11.77 -12.02 5.36
N PRO A 191 -12.54 -11.60 4.34
CA PRO A 191 -12.91 -10.21 4.05
C PRO A 191 -13.92 -9.61 5.05
N ASP A 192 -13.78 -8.31 5.35
CA ASP A 192 -14.77 -7.49 6.04
C ASP A 192 -15.74 -6.92 4.99
N PRO A 193 -17.03 -7.29 4.99
CA PRO A 193 -17.99 -6.88 3.97
C PRO A 193 -18.26 -5.37 3.92
N GLU A 194 -17.84 -4.60 4.93
CA GLU A 194 -17.97 -3.14 4.95
C GLU A 194 -16.78 -2.44 4.30
N LEU A 195 -15.61 -3.08 4.25
CA LEU A 195 -14.34 -2.48 3.82
C LEU A 195 -13.78 -3.10 2.54
N ASP A 196 -14.08 -4.38 2.30
CA ASP A 196 -13.48 -5.16 1.22
C ASP A 196 -14.40 -5.26 0.01
N ALA A 197 -13.79 -5.09 -1.16
CA ALA A 197 -14.40 -5.35 -2.45
C ALA A 197 -13.63 -6.50 -3.11
N ASN A 198 -14.34 -7.53 -3.56
CA ASN A 198 -13.71 -8.66 -4.25
C ASN A 198 -12.99 -8.17 -5.51
N ASN A 199 -11.70 -8.47 -5.61
CA ASN A 199 -10.88 -8.10 -6.76
C ASN A 199 -11.37 -8.78 -8.04
N CYS A 200 -11.81 -10.04 -7.96
CA CYS A 200 -12.19 -10.85 -9.11
C CYS A 200 -13.67 -11.26 -9.08
N ALA A 201 -14.47 -10.72 -10.00
CA ALA A 201 -15.91 -11.04 -10.09
C ALA A 201 -16.23 -12.54 -10.34
N PHE A 202 -15.24 -13.34 -10.75
CA PHE A 202 -15.41 -14.75 -11.12
C PHE A 202 -14.84 -15.74 -10.09
N VAL A 203 -14.09 -15.26 -9.10
CA VAL A 203 -13.45 -16.09 -8.06
C VAL A 203 -13.86 -15.54 -6.70
N PRO A 204 -14.28 -16.38 -5.73
CA PRO A 204 -14.58 -15.90 -4.38
C PRO A 204 -13.37 -15.25 -3.72
N ASP A 205 -13.61 -14.33 -2.78
CA ASP A 205 -12.56 -13.78 -1.93
C ASP A 205 -11.81 -14.87 -1.16
N VAL A 206 -10.52 -14.63 -0.91
CA VAL A 206 -9.70 -15.51 -0.09
C VAL A 206 -9.86 -15.12 1.38
N ALA A 207 -10.47 -16.01 2.16
CA ALA A 207 -10.62 -15.80 3.59
C ALA A 207 -9.26 -15.89 4.30
N LEU A 208 -8.92 -14.86 5.10
CA LEU A 208 -7.75 -14.90 5.97
C LEU A 208 -8.18 -15.30 7.38
N ALA A 209 -7.73 -16.49 7.82
CA ALA A 209 -8.07 -17.04 9.13
C ALA A 209 -6.83 -17.55 9.89
N GLY A 210 -6.80 -17.29 11.19
CA GLY A 210 -5.72 -17.70 12.09
C GLY A 210 -4.55 -16.71 12.13
N PRO A 211 -3.66 -16.80 13.14
CA PRO A 211 -2.65 -15.78 13.39
C PRO A 211 -1.81 -15.40 12.15
N PRO A 212 -1.62 -14.09 11.88
CA PRO A 212 -2.05 -12.93 12.68
C PRO A 212 -3.46 -12.39 12.33
N PHE A 213 -4.27 -13.14 11.57
CA PHE A 213 -5.58 -12.71 11.07
C PHE A 213 -6.78 -13.39 11.76
N GLY A 214 -7.90 -12.68 11.85
CA GLY A 214 -9.19 -13.27 12.19
C GLY A 214 -9.46 -13.58 13.67
N THR A 215 -10.64 -14.15 13.89
CA THR A 215 -11.41 -14.17 15.16
C THR A 215 -10.85 -15.09 16.26
N GLY A 216 -9.79 -15.84 15.97
CA GLY A 216 -9.20 -16.86 16.85
C GLY A 216 -7.95 -16.41 17.63
N LEU A 217 -7.64 -15.13 17.62
CA LEU A 217 -6.48 -14.55 18.32
C LEU A 217 -6.87 -14.15 19.74
N ALA A 218 -6.84 -15.13 20.65
CA ALA A 218 -6.81 -14.89 22.09
C ALA A 218 -5.41 -14.43 22.54
#